data_AF-A0A8S2RHH9-F1
#
_entry.id   AF-A0A8S2RHH9-F1
#
_cell.length_a   1.000
_cell.length_b   1.000
_cell.length_c   1.000
_cell.angle_alpha   90.00
_cell.angle_beta   90.00
_cell.angle_gamma   90.00
#
_symmetry.space_group_name_H-M   'P 1'
#
loop_
_entity.id
_entity.type
_entity.pdbx_description
1 polymer ?
#
loop_
_entity_poly.entity_id
_entity_poly.type
_entity_poly.pdbx_seq_one_letter_code
_entity_poly.pdbx_strand_id
1 'polypeptide(L)' 'TLSRPLQDSNVKEGQPIILTCQVQGFPKSELFWFKNNAPLPLSARHKIAYDAGSGTITLRINDSRPEDSGTYTVVCI' A
#
# COMPACT_ATOMS: atom_id res chain seq x y z
N THR A 1 -8.79 -8.02 10.21
CA THR A 1 -9.40 -6.66 10.28
C THR A 1 -8.32 -5.61 10.27
N LEU A 2 -8.48 -4.52 9.51
CA LEU A 2 -7.56 -3.37 9.54
C LEU A 2 -7.70 -2.65 10.88
N SER A 3 -6.61 -2.54 11.65
CA SER A 3 -6.59 -1.73 12.88
C SER A 3 -6.31 -0.27 12.59
N ARG A 4 -5.54 0.02 11.52
CA ARG A 4 -5.31 1.38 11.04
C ARG A 4 -5.47 1.42 9.52
N PRO A 5 -6.45 2.18 8.98
CA PRO A 5 -6.66 2.29 7.55
C PRO A 5 -5.57 3.15 6.88
N LEU A 6 -5.53 3.09 5.55
CA LEU A 6 -4.73 4.00 4.74
C LEU A 6 -5.17 5.45 4.97
N GLN A 7 -4.22 6.36 4.81
CA GLN A 7 -4.44 7.80 4.94
C GLN A 7 -4.15 8.48 3.60
N ASP A 8 -4.90 9.53 3.31
CA ASP A 8 -4.66 10.35 2.12
C ASP A 8 -3.28 10.99 2.20
N SER A 9 -2.61 11.07 1.06
CA SER A 9 -1.29 11.65 0.95
C SER A 9 -1.18 12.46 -0.34
N ASN A 10 -0.55 13.63 -0.24
CA ASN A 10 -0.21 14.46 -1.39
C ASN A 10 1.31 14.44 -1.56
N VAL A 11 1.77 13.98 -2.72
CA VAL A 11 3.18 13.72 -3.00
C VAL A 11 3.55 14.47 -4.27
N LYS A 12 4.69 15.18 -4.24
CA LYS A 12 5.23 15.83 -5.44
C LYS A 12 5.71 14.79 -6.44
N GLU A 13 5.57 15.08 -7.72
CA GLU A 13 6.11 14.24 -8.81
C GLU A 13 7.61 13.95 -8.61
N GLY A 14 8.05 12.74 -8.96
CA GLY A 14 9.40 12.22 -8.75
C GLY A 14 9.73 11.81 -7.31
N GLN A 15 8.90 12.14 -6.32
CA GLN A 15 9.09 11.72 -4.92
C GLN A 15 8.48 10.33 -4.66
N PRO A 16 8.98 9.58 -3.67
CA PRO A 16 8.38 8.30 -3.33
C PRO A 16 7.01 8.47 -2.66
N ILE A 17 6.02 7.70 -3.09
CA ILE A 17 4.75 7.53 -2.39
C ILE A 17 4.94 6.43 -1.33
N ILE A 18 4.50 6.69 -0.10
CA ILE A 18 4.54 5.73 1.00
C ILE A 18 3.13 5.60 1.57
N LEU A 19 2.54 4.43 1.40
CA LEU A 19 1.22 4.08 1.90
C LEU A 19 1.36 3.03 2.99
N THR A 20 0.86 3.33 4.19
CA THR A 20 1.01 2.45 5.36
C THR A 20 -0.33 2.18 6.01
N CYS A 21 -0.58 0.92 6.34
CA CYS A 21 -1.73 0.47 7.12
C CYS A 21 -1.32 -0.58 8.14
N GLN A 22 -2.18 -0.84 9.12
CA GLN A 22 -1.96 -1.91 10.11
C GLN A 22 -3.10 -2.92 10.08
N VAL A 23 -2.73 -4.20 10.17
CA VAL A 23 -3.65 -5.33 10.24
C VAL A 23 -3.45 -6.09 11.55
N GLN A 24 -4.54 -6.54 12.16
CA GLN A 24 -4.48 -7.52 13.25
C GLN A 24 -4.57 -8.94 12.69
N GLY A 25 -3.70 -9.84 13.17
CA GLY A 25 -3.79 -11.28 12.90
C GLY A 25 -2.95 -11.81 11.72
N PHE A 26 -2.11 -10.99 11.10
CA PHE A 26 -1.14 -11.42 10.07
C PHE A 26 0.04 -12.15 10.75
N PRO A 27 0.57 -13.29 10.24
CA PRO A 27 0.75 -13.72 8.84
C PRO A 27 -0.22 -14.74 8.26
N LYS A 28 -1.39 -14.95 8.87
CA LYS A 28 -2.35 -15.97 8.39
C LYS A 28 -3.18 -15.58 7.16
N SER A 29 -2.97 -14.38 6.62
CA SER A 29 -3.86 -13.78 5.62
C SER A 29 -3.09 -13.29 4.39
N GLU A 30 -3.66 -13.50 3.21
CA GLU A 30 -3.08 -13.03 1.94
C GLU A 30 -3.37 -11.54 1.72
N LEU A 31 -2.42 -10.82 1.12
CA LEU A 31 -2.46 -9.36 0.97
C LEU A 31 -2.61 -8.96 -0.49
N PHE A 32 -3.69 -8.22 -0.79
CA PHE A 32 -4.00 -7.75 -2.13
C PHE A 32 -4.10 -6.23 -2.15
N TRP A 33 -3.36 -5.61 -3.08
CA TRP A 33 -3.41 -4.18 -3.33
C TRP A 33 -4.23 -3.88 -4.57
N PHE A 34 -5.03 -2.82 -4.48
CA PHE A 34 -5.88 -2.32 -5.55
C PHE A 34 -5.64 -0.83 -5.73
N LYS A 35 -5.80 -0.37 -6.97
CA LYS A 35 -5.84 1.03 -7.34
C LYS A 35 -7.05 1.28 -8.21
N ASN A 36 -7.86 2.26 -7.84
CA ASN A 36 -9.10 2.61 -8.54
C ASN A 36 -9.99 1.37 -8.79
N ASN A 37 -10.13 0.52 -7.76
CA ASN A 37 -10.89 -0.74 -7.77
C ASN A 37 -10.36 -1.84 -8.71
N ALA A 38 -9.17 -1.68 -9.30
CA ALA A 38 -8.51 -2.72 -10.08
C ALA A 38 -7.26 -3.25 -9.32
N PRO A 39 -6.88 -4.52 -9.50
CA PRO A 39 -5.64 -5.04 -8.92
C PRO A 39 -4.45 -4.14 -9.29
N LEU A 40 -3.62 -3.77 -8.32
CA LEU A 40 -2.46 -2.94 -8.56
C LEU A 40 -1.40 -3.78 -9.30
N PRO A 41 -1.05 -3.47 -10.56
CA PRO A 41 0.01 -4.18 -11.25
C PRO A 41 1.36 -3.88 -10.58
N LEU A 42 1.92 -4.89 -9.91
CA LEU A 42 3.23 -4.76 -9.30
C LEU A 42 4.30 -4.69 -10.40
N SER A 43 5.19 -3.71 -10.26
CA SER A 43 6.32 -3.48 -11.15
C SER A 43 7.58 -3.20 -10.33
N ALA A 44 8.73 -3.05 -10.98
CA ALA A 44 9.99 -2.76 -10.29
C ALA A 44 9.96 -1.46 -9.42
N ARG A 45 9.04 -0.53 -9.72
CA ARG A 45 8.84 0.71 -8.93
C ARG A 45 8.14 0.47 -7.59
N HIS A 46 7.41 -0.64 -7.45
CA HIS A 46 6.63 -0.98 -6.28
C HIS A 46 7.45 -1.84 -5.32
N LYS A 47 7.44 -1.50 -4.04
CA LYS A 47 8.06 -2.27 -2.95
C LYS A 47 7.04 -2.45 -1.84
N ILE A 48 6.78 -3.70 -1.47
CA ILE A 48 5.90 -4.04 -0.35
C ILE A 48 6.78 -4.55 0.79
N ALA A 49 6.56 -4.01 1.98
CA ALA A 49 7.21 -4.43 3.21
C ALA A 49 6.17 -4.74 4.28
N TYR A 50 6.47 -5.74 5.11
CA TYR A 50 5.65 -6.13 6.23
C TYR A 50 6.48 -6.23 7.50
N ASP A 51 5.98 -5.65 8.58
CA ASP A 51 6.52 -5.77 9.93
C ASP A 51 5.61 -6.65 10.79
N ALA A 52 6.10 -7.85 11.11
CA ALA A 52 5.38 -8.84 11.91
C ALA A 52 5.17 -8.45 13.36
N GLY A 53 6.04 -7.61 13.93
CA GLY A 53 5.93 -7.19 15.32
C GLY A 53 4.82 -6.15 15.51
N SER A 54 4.65 -5.25 14.54
CA SER A 54 3.64 -4.18 14.60
C SER A 54 2.38 -4.45 13.76
N GLY A 55 2.39 -5.47 12.91
CA GLY A 55 1.32 -5.71 11.93
C GLY A 55 1.26 -4.65 10.84
N THR A 56 2.35 -3.88 10.65
CA THR A 56 2.40 -2.76 9.71
C THR A 56 2.73 -3.26 8.31
N ILE A 57 1.93 -2.86 7.34
CA ILE A 57 2.14 -3.12 5.92
C ILE A 57 2.43 -1.79 5.24
N THR A 58 3.47 -1.76 4.42
CA THR A 58 3.87 -0.57 3.67
C THR A 58 3.96 -0.89 2.18
N LEU A 59 3.26 -0.12 1.36
CA LEU A 59 3.47 -0.03 -0.08
C LEU A 59 4.25 1.24 -0.38
N ARG A 60 5.41 1.08 -1.01
CA ARG A 60 6.24 2.17 -1.50
C ARG A 60 6.26 2.17 -3.02
N ILE A 61 5.95 3.31 -3.63
CA ILE A 61 6.07 3.53 -5.07
C ILE A 61 7.18 4.57 -5.28
N ASN A 62 8.29 4.17 -5.88
CA ASN A 62 9.38 5.09 -6.20
C ASN A 62 9.08 5.86 -7.49
N ASP A 63 9.62 7.08 -7.61
CA ASP A 63 9.46 7.94 -8.79
C ASP A 63 7.97 8.15 -9.10
N SER A 64 7.27 8.93 -8.25
CA SER A 64 5.85 9.21 -8.43
C SER A 64 5.58 9.90 -9.76
N ARG A 65 4.51 9.47 -10.42
CA ARG A 65 4.06 10.03 -11.69
C ARG A 65 2.60 10.45 -11.61
N PRO A 66 2.11 11.32 -12.51
CA PRO A 66 0.71 11.71 -12.53
C PRO A 66 -0.23 10.50 -12.58
N GLU A 67 0.13 9.47 -13.36
CA GLU A 67 -0.63 8.22 -13.44
C GLU A 67 -0.71 7.47 -12.12
N ASP A 68 0.21 7.66 -11.17
CA ASP A 68 0.22 6.99 -9.87
C ASP A 68 -0.86 7.56 -8.92
N SER A 69 -1.47 8.68 -9.26
CA SER A 69 -2.61 9.25 -8.53
C SER A 69 -3.82 8.31 -8.55
N GLY A 70 -4.56 8.27 -7.45
CA GLY A 70 -5.80 7.51 -7.36
C GLY A 70 -6.09 6.99 -5.96
N THR A 71 -7.15 6.20 -5.87
CA THR A 71 -7.56 5.58 -4.61
C THR A 71 -6.89 4.22 -4.50
N TYR A 72 -6.09 4.04 -3.45
CA TYR A 72 -5.46 2.77 -3.12
C TYR A 72 -6.25 2.05 -2.05
N THR A 73 -6.43 0.75 -2.22
CA THR A 73 -7.12 -0.10 -1.26
C THR A 73 -6.31 -1.35 -1.01
N VAL A 74 -6.32 -1.81 0.24
CA VAL A 74 -5.64 -3.02 0.67
C VAL A 74 -6.68 -3.96 1.26
N VAL A 75 -6.68 -5.20 0.76
CA VAL A 75 -7.56 -6.27 1.22
C VAL A 75 -6.70 -7.37 1.81
N CYS A 76 -7.13 -7.85 2.96
CA CYS A 76 -6.47 -8.89 3.74
C CYS A 76 -7.53 -9.98 3.94
N ILE A 77 -7.33 -11.15 3.33
CA ILE A 77 -8.25 -12.31 3.43
C ILE A 77 -7.68 -13.39 4.32
#